data_AF-A0A964MMY2-F1
#
_entry.id   AF-A0A964MMY2-F1
#
_cell.length_a   1.000
_cell.length_b   1.000
_cell.length_c   1.000
_cell.angle_alpha   90.00
_cell.angle_beta   90.00
_cell.angle_gamma   90.00
#
_symmetry.space_group_name_H-M   'P 1'
#
loop_
_entity.id
_entity.type
_entity.pdbx_description
1 polymer ?
#
loop_
_entity_poly.entity_id
_entity_poly.type
_entity_poly.pdbx_seq_one_letter_code
_entity_poly.pdbx_strand_id
1 'polypeptide(L)'
;MTTLLVPAGASAEEMLRDTARKLRVAGGPVALVASDLVIAPAALAPITADPFAGTALLVQEVPGSGDVRVRHHLVNSVGSSHHRVTAPDHQFIGALAVAAADAQVVAQAIEAMADAAATGGLGDPAHLAMDPVQLVAVAMVRSGVSCRAIELVDVPWFRGSIDFAAAERAVATVSDERIAQLQANRIDDGFYSTFVVRRLSKPLTRLAIRTGLSPNLITVISLVVGLGAAAGFALGYRWPVVIGAVLLQVSLVIDCVDGEVARATRKFSALGAWLDASTDRVKEYLAYAGLAAGAMVLGSDMWPVALILMVLQTTRHMTDYDFSRVQRMREAKVEPRDVADPDDGASGGAGGWSPGDRSISGAMELSTRLNRRSAIRWFKRAIHLPIGERWLIISVVAALFGPKWALLVLLVAVLLALAYVTTGRLLRTMTWQGKAPVAAGLLLGRQFDGGPVIAIFKVILPTATRERIWLAPSVWAIPALIRLFELGLVTALVLVWQPTLVVFAFWWVAVVTFHHYDVLYRALQGYATPRWLTWLGLGWDGRTILVLVAFFLGVSIFGSTLGIGAGVGALLFVVVASGHWLVTQNRATSTRKDAAK
;
A
#
# COMPACT_ATOMS: atom_id res chain seq x y z
N MET A 1 -22.77 10.88 9.87
CA MET A 1 -21.49 11.52 10.26
C MET A 1 -21.83 12.86 10.87
N THR A 2 -21.38 13.13 12.09
CA THR A 2 -21.72 14.35 12.83
C THR A 2 -20.55 15.32 12.75
N THR A 3 -20.77 16.52 12.25
CA THR A 3 -19.73 17.57 12.21
C THR A 3 -19.92 18.52 13.38
N LEU A 4 -18.87 18.69 14.17
CA LEU A 4 -18.83 19.60 15.31
C LEU A 4 -17.92 20.78 14.96
N LEU A 5 -18.48 21.98 14.99
CA LEU A 5 -17.70 23.21 14.89
C LEU A 5 -17.16 23.58 16.26
N VAL A 6 -15.88 23.89 16.30
CA VAL A 6 -15.18 24.23 17.54
C VAL A 6 -14.92 25.75 17.58
N PRO A 7 -15.61 26.52 18.46
CA PRO A 7 -15.47 27.97 18.53
C PRO A 7 -14.07 28.41 18.95
N ALA A 8 -13.54 29.45 18.30
CA ALA A 8 -12.31 30.10 18.72
C ALA A 8 -12.55 30.93 20.00
N GLY A 9 -11.73 30.73 21.04
CA GLY A 9 -11.74 31.56 22.26
C GLY A 9 -12.64 31.11 23.42
N ALA A 10 -13.31 29.96 23.34
CA ALA A 10 -13.98 29.35 24.50
C ALA A 10 -12.95 28.77 25.50
N SER A 11 -13.33 28.62 26.77
CA SER A 11 -12.49 27.92 27.76
C SER A 11 -12.13 26.53 27.24
N ALA A 12 -10.83 26.24 27.13
CA ALA A 12 -10.33 24.98 26.59
C ALA A 12 -10.91 23.77 27.35
N GLU A 13 -11.05 23.88 28.68
CA GLU A 13 -11.63 22.83 29.52
C GLU A 13 -13.08 22.51 29.14
N GLU A 14 -13.94 23.53 29.11
CA GLU A 14 -15.39 23.36 28.87
C GLU A 14 -15.62 22.69 27.51
N MET A 15 -14.86 23.12 26.50
CA MET A 15 -14.98 22.59 25.17
C MET A 15 -14.42 21.17 25.02
N LEU A 16 -13.32 20.84 25.70
CA LEU A 16 -12.82 19.47 25.73
C LEU A 16 -13.86 18.53 26.37
N ARG A 17 -14.46 18.94 27.49
CA ARG A 17 -15.52 18.15 28.16
C ARG A 17 -16.77 17.99 27.29
N ASP A 18 -17.21 19.04 26.61
CA ASP A 18 -18.33 18.98 25.68
C ASP A 18 -18.02 18.06 24.48
N THR A 19 -16.81 18.16 23.92
CA THR A 19 -16.36 17.32 22.81
C THR A 19 -16.32 15.84 23.21
N ALA A 20 -15.75 15.51 24.37
CA ALA A 20 -15.74 14.13 24.89
C ALA A 20 -17.15 13.57 25.07
N ARG A 21 -18.08 14.37 25.61
CA ARG A 21 -19.49 13.98 25.77
C ARG A 21 -20.15 13.70 24.43
N LYS A 22 -19.99 14.60 23.45
CA LYS A 22 -20.56 14.45 22.10
C LYS A 22 -20.00 13.23 21.38
N LEU A 23 -18.70 12.97 21.51
CA LEU A 23 -18.06 11.77 20.94
C LEU A 23 -18.67 10.47 21.47
N ARG A 24 -18.98 10.39 22.77
CA ARG A 24 -19.60 9.19 23.38
C ARG A 24 -21.02 8.92 22.89
N VAL A 25 -21.78 9.96 22.56
CA VAL A 25 -23.21 9.83 22.22
C VAL A 25 -23.45 9.78 20.70
N ALA A 26 -22.49 10.19 19.87
CA ALA A 26 -22.67 10.36 18.43
C ALA A 26 -23.09 9.11 17.65
N GLY A 27 -22.89 7.89 18.19
CA GLY A 27 -23.29 6.62 17.55
C GLY A 27 -22.63 6.31 16.19
N GLY A 28 -21.72 7.17 15.72
CA GLY A 28 -21.07 7.11 14.42
C GLY A 28 -19.84 8.03 14.35
N PRO A 29 -19.14 8.11 13.19
CA PRO A 29 -17.97 8.97 13.04
C PRO A 29 -18.29 10.45 13.26
N VAL A 30 -17.35 11.14 13.91
CA VAL A 30 -17.46 12.56 14.26
C VAL A 30 -16.33 13.34 13.62
N ALA A 31 -16.67 14.38 12.86
CA ALA A 31 -15.70 15.35 12.34
C ALA A 31 -15.64 16.55 13.29
N LEU A 32 -14.43 17.03 13.58
CA LEU A 32 -14.18 18.24 14.36
C LEU A 32 -13.46 19.23 13.46
N VAL A 33 -14.04 20.41 13.30
CA VAL A 33 -13.51 21.47 12.42
C VAL A 33 -13.43 22.76 13.23
N ALA A 34 -12.25 23.36 13.27
CA ALA A 34 -12.06 24.66 13.89
C ALA A 34 -12.93 25.71 13.21
N SER A 35 -13.65 26.51 13.99
CA SER A 35 -14.57 27.53 13.47
C SER A 35 -13.87 28.65 12.69
N ASP A 36 -12.59 28.89 12.96
CA ASP A 36 -11.74 29.87 12.28
C ASP A 36 -10.98 29.28 11.08
N LEU A 37 -11.25 28.02 10.70
CA LEU A 37 -10.68 27.40 9.51
C LEU A 37 -11.44 27.84 8.25
N VAL A 38 -10.75 28.57 7.38
CA VAL A 38 -11.22 28.88 6.03
C VAL A 38 -10.58 27.93 5.04
N ILE A 39 -11.38 27.03 4.47
CA ILE A 39 -10.95 26.03 3.49
C ILE A 39 -12.12 25.64 2.59
N ALA A 40 -11.84 25.19 1.37
CA ALA A 40 -12.88 24.72 0.46
C ALA A 40 -13.59 23.47 1.05
N PRO A 41 -14.93 23.38 1.00
CA PRO A 41 -15.66 22.22 1.50
C PRO A 41 -15.20 20.89 0.87
N ALA A 42 -14.84 20.90 -0.42
CA ALA A 42 -14.30 19.71 -1.09
C ALA A 42 -13.01 19.18 -0.43
N ALA A 43 -12.21 20.05 0.18
CA ALA A 43 -11.00 19.64 0.88
C ALA A 43 -11.29 18.92 2.20
N LEU A 44 -12.42 19.23 2.84
CA LEU A 44 -12.92 18.57 4.06
C LEU A 44 -13.64 17.26 3.77
N ALA A 45 -14.06 17.01 2.53
CA ALA A 45 -14.81 15.83 2.14
C ALA A 45 -14.20 14.50 2.65
N PRO A 46 -12.85 14.32 2.71
CA PRO A 46 -12.27 13.10 3.25
C PRO A 46 -12.60 12.76 4.69
N ILE A 47 -12.94 13.76 5.50
CA ILE A 47 -13.26 13.64 6.92
C ILE A 47 -14.68 14.09 7.25
N THR A 48 -15.51 14.48 6.28
CA THR A 48 -16.89 14.95 6.53
C THR A 48 -17.94 14.23 5.69
N ALA A 49 -17.57 13.78 4.49
CA ALA A 49 -18.49 13.12 3.55
C ALA A 49 -18.29 11.60 3.49
N ASP A 50 -17.27 11.06 4.16
CA ASP A 50 -17.00 9.63 4.18
C ASP A 50 -17.53 8.97 5.47
N PRO A 51 -18.61 8.17 5.38
CA PRO A 51 -19.12 7.46 6.54
C PRO A 51 -18.15 6.39 7.08
N PHE A 52 -17.10 6.07 6.32
CA PHE A 52 -16.02 5.19 6.72
C PHE A 52 -14.70 5.95 6.96
N ALA A 53 -14.77 7.27 7.16
CA ALA A 53 -13.62 8.05 7.61
C ALA A 53 -13.06 7.39 8.88
N GLY A 54 -11.85 6.86 8.75
CA GLY A 54 -11.07 6.42 9.90
C GLY A 54 -10.65 7.63 10.73
N THR A 55 -10.11 7.38 11.91
CA THR A 55 -9.51 8.44 12.73
C THR A 55 -8.36 9.10 11.97
N ALA A 56 -8.43 10.41 11.76
CA ALA A 56 -7.57 11.11 10.82
C ALA A 56 -7.44 12.61 11.14
N LEU A 57 -6.32 13.21 10.72
CA LEU A 57 -6.09 14.64 10.74
C LEU A 57 -5.86 15.11 9.31
N LEU A 58 -6.42 16.27 8.96
CA LEU A 58 -5.97 17.00 7.79
C LEU A 58 -4.67 17.73 8.13
N VAL A 59 -3.66 17.56 7.28
CA VAL A 59 -2.33 18.14 7.47
C VAL A 59 -1.79 18.69 6.16
N GLN A 60 -0.83 19.61 6.24
CA GLN A 60 -0.06 20.06 5.08
C GLN A 60 1.43 19.79 5.31
N GLU A 61 2.14 19.29 4.30
CA GLU A 61 3.59 19.09 4.38
C GLU A 61 4.30 20.45 4.43
N VAL A 62 5.09 20.69 5.50
CA VAL A 62 5.89 21.91 5.66
C VAL A 62 7.27 21.52 6.21
N PRO A 63 8.19 20.98 5.38
CA PRO A 63 9.36 20.26 5.86
C PRO A 63 10.28 21.08 6.78
N GLY A 64 10.53 20.57 7.99
CA GLY A 64 11.41 21.23 8.97
C GLY A 64 10.73 22.37 9.75
N SER A 65 9.42 22.49 9.62
CA SER A 65 8.58 23.43 10.35
C SER A 65 7.23 22.78 10.65
N GLY A 66 6.35 23.49 11.37
CA GLY A 66 5.03 23.02 11.75
C GLY A 66 5.00 22.35 13.12
N ASP A 67 3.91 21.63 13.38
CA ASP A 67 3.51 21.12 14.69
C ASP A 67 3.09 19.64 14.64
N VAL A 68 3.30 18.96 13.52
CA VAL A 68 2.97 17.54 13.36
C VAL A 68 4.15 16.77 12.81
N ARG A 69 4.31 15.55 13.31
CA ARG A 69 5.21 14.55 12.76
C ARG A 69 4.41 13.45 12.10
N VAL A 70 4.62 13.24 10.80
CA VAL A 70 4.00 12.16 10.04
C VAL A 70 5.04 11.10 9.68
N ARG A 71 4.70 9.82 9.88
CA ARG A 71 5.46 8.70 9.33
C ARG A 71 4.52 7.74 8.63
N HIS A 72 4.85 7.40 7.39
CA HIS A 72 4.12 6.42 6.58
C HIS A 72 2.61 6.68 6.51
N HIS A 73 2.22 7.94 6.30
CA HIS A 73 0.83 8.41 6.21
C HIS A 73 0.04 8.31 7.53
N LEU A 74 0.73 8.13 8.66
CA LEU A 74 0.16 8.18 10.00
C LEU A 74 0.80 9.31 10.81
N VAL A 75 0.02 9.90 11.70
CA VAL A 75 0.47 10.93 12.63
C VAL A 75 1.12 10.26 13.83
N ASN A 76 2.40 10.56 14.05
CA ASN A 76 3.19 10.02 15.16
C ASN A 76 3.18 10.93 16.39
N SER A 77 3.13 12.24 16.17
CA SER A 77 3.20 13.26 17.21
C SER A 77 2.52 14.53 16.73
N VAL A 78 1.84 15.21 17.64
CA VAL A 78 1.15 16.48 17.43
C VAL A 78 1.59 17.41 18.55
N GLY A 79 1.88 18.65 18.19
CA GLY A 79 2.31 19.70 19.07
C GLY A 79 1.15 20.55 19.53
N SER A 80 1.41 21.33 20.56
CA SER A 80 0.56 22.43 21.01
C SER A 80 1.45 23.45 21.72
N SER A 81 0.85 24.42 22.38
CA SER A 81 1.58 25.37 23.23
C SER A 81 2.38 24.71 24.37
N HIS A 82 1.97 23.52 24.84
CA HIS A 82 2.67 22.73 25.87
C HIS A 82 3.48 21.56 25.30
N HIS A 83 2.95 20.92 24.24
CA HIS A 83 3.48 19.67 23.70
C HIS A 83 4.50 19.92 22.59
N ARG A 84 5.73 19.41 22.77
CA ARG A 84 6.82 19.54 21.80
C ARG A 84 6.83 18.38 20.81
N VAL A 85 7.12 18.69 19.55
CA VAL A 85 7.28 17.69 18.48
C VAL A 85 8.74 17.61 18.06
N THR A 86 9.30 16.41 18.11
CA THR A 86 10.66 16.15 17.65
C THR A 86 10.71 16.08 16.12
N ALA A 87 11.42 17.04 15.53
CA ALA A 87 11.62 17.16 14.09
C ALA A 87 10.30 17.18 13.29
N PRO A 88 9.44 18.20 13.46
CA PRO A 88 8.18 18.30 12.73
C PRO A 88 8.40 18.38 11.21
N ASP A 89 7.43 17.87 10.46
CA ASP A 89 7.44 17.91 8.99
C ASP A 89 6.09 18.31 8.38
N HIS A 90 5.05 18.42 9.19
CA HIS A 90 3.71 18.80 8.78
C HIS A 90 3.11 19.84 9.71
N GLN A 91 2.13 20.56 9.18
CA GLN A 91 1.27 21.47 9.93
C GLN A 91 -0.13 20.86 10.06
N PHE A 92 -0.66 20.81 11.27
CA PHE A 92 -2.08 20.54 11.50
C PHE A 92 -2.90 21.77 11.08
N ILE A 93 -3.95 21.53 10.29
CA ILE A 93 -4.74 22.64 9.72
C ILE A 93 -5.98 22.99 10.56
N GLY A 94 -6.29 22.24 11.62
CA GLY A 94 -7.48 22.49 12.46
C GLY A 94 -8.72 21.68 12.08
N ALA A 95 -8.56 20.55 11.40
CA ALA A 95 -9.69 19.66 11.10
C ALA A 95 -9.31 18.19 11.20
N LEU A 96 -10.12 17.42 11.91
CA LEU A 96 -9.88 16.00 12.19
C LEU A 96 -11.20 15.21 12.20
N ALA A 97 -11.10 13.89 12.10
CA ALA A 97 -12.21 12.99 12.31
C ALA A 97 -11.83 11.90 13.30
N VAL A 98 -12.81 11.46 14.08
CA VAL A 98 -12.75 10.34 15.01
C VAL A 98 -13.70 9.27 14.52
N ALA A 99 -13.18 8.07 14.24
CA ALA A 99 -14.00 6.94 13.87
C ALA A 99 -14.81 6.43 15.07
N ALA A 100 -16.00 5.87 14.81
CA ALA A 100 -16.86 5.32 15.86
C ALA A 100 -16.15 4.27 16.73
N ALA A 101 -15.26 3.47 16.14
CA ALA A 101 -14.49 2.43 16.84
C ALA A 101 -13.48 3.01 17.85
N ASP A 102 -12.99 4.22 17.61
CA ASP A 102 -11.98 4.88 18.46
C ASP A 102 -12.62 5.89 19.42
N ALA A 103 -13.90 6.22 19.24
CA ALA A 103 -14.60 7.30 19.95
C ALA A 103 -14.49 7.19 21.47
N GLN A 104 -14.60 5.99 22.05
CA GLN A 104 -14.52 5.80 23.49
C GLN A 104 -13.12 6.08 24.04
N VAL A 105 -12.08 5.54 23.38
CA VAL A 105 -10.67 5.73 23.78
C VAL A 105 -10.27 7.19 23.64
N VAL A 106 -10.66 7.82 22.52
CA VAL A 106 -10.37 9.23 22.27
C VAL A 106 -11.12 10.14 23.26
N ALA A 107 -12.39 9.86 23.56
CA ALA A 107 -13.15 10.64 24.55
C ALA A 107 -12.52 10.57 25.95
N GLN A 108 -12.01 9.41 26.37
CA GLN A 108 -11.28 9.28 27.65
C GLN A 108 -10.00 10.11 27.67
N ALA A 109 -9.23 10.10 26.57
CA ALA A 109 -8.02 10.92 26.48
C ALA A 109 -8.32 12.42 26.47
N ILE A 110 -9.43 12.83 25.83
CA ILE A 110 -9.88 14.24 25.84
C ILE A 110 -10.30 14.68 27.24
N GLU A 111 -10.95 13.81 28.03
CA GLU A 111 -11.27 14.13 29.44
C GLU A 111 -10.03 14.27 30.30
N ALA A 112 -9.05 13.37 30.15
CA ALA A 112 -7.77 13.51 30.83
C ALA A 112 -7.06 14.83 30.43
N MET A 113 -7.17 15.23 29.16
CA MET A 113 -6.64 16.50 28.67
C MET A 113 -7.37 17.70 29.31
N ALA A 114 -8.69 17.61 29.49
CA ALA A 114 -9.48 18.64 30.17
C ALA A 114 -9.09 18.77 31.65
N ASP A 115 -8.88 17.64 32.33
CA ASP A 115 -8.47 17.61 33.73
C ASP A 115 -7.04 18.18 33.91
N ALA A 116 -6.12 17.86 32.98
CA ALA A 116 -4.79 18.45 32.96
C ALA A 116 -4.82 19.97 32.71
N ALA A 117 -5.70 20.45 31.83
CA ALA A 117 -5.91 21.88 31.60
C ALA A 117 -6.44 22.58 32.87
N ALA A 118 -7.43 21.99 33.54
CA ALA A 118 -8.07 22.57 34.73
C ALA A 118 -7.12 22.67 35.93
N THR A 119 -6.17 21.73 36.04
CA THR A 119 -5.20 21.65 37.15
C THR A 119 -3.90 22.42 36.89
N GLY A 120 -3.76 23.10 35.75
CA GLY A 120 -2.53 23.78 35.34
C GLY A 120 -1.40 22.84 34.90
N GLY A 121 -1.70 21.55 34.69
CA GLY A 121 -0.75 20.53 34.23
C GLY A 121 -0.23 20.75 32.80
N LEU A 122 -0.85 21.65 32.05
CA LEU A 122 -0.44 22.05 30.69
C LEU A 122 0.31 23.39 30.65
N GLY A 123 0.79 23.89 31.80
CA GLY A 123 1.47 25.18 31.93
C GLY A 123 0.55 26.33 32.35
N ASP A 124 1.08 27.56 32.41
CA ASP A 124 0.35 28.74 32.90
C ASP A 124 -0.79 29.13 31.93
N PRO A 125 -2.07 29.09 32.38
CA PRO A 125 -3.23 29.46 31.57
C PRO A 125 -3.19 30.88 31.00
N ALA A 126 -2.46 31.80 31.65
CA ALA A 126 -2.37 33.20 31.22
C ALA A 126 -1.44 33.41 30.01
N HIS A 127 -0.55 32.45 29.72
CA HIS A 127 0.48 32.57 28.68
C HIS A 127 0.28 31.60 27.49
N LEU A 128 -0.69 30.69 27.57
CA LEU A 128 -0.94 29.67 26.55
C LEU A 128 -2.31 29.92 25.92
N ALA A 129 -2.34 30.55 24.74
CA ALA A 129 -3.52 30.54 23.89
C ALA A 129 -3.73 29.10 23.39
N MET A 130 -4.46 28.29 24.14
CA MET A 130 -4.66 26.88 23.84
C MET A 130 -5.70 26.73 22.72
N ASP A 131 -5.28 26.25 21.54
CA ASP A 131 -6.22 25.82 20.49
C ASP A 131 -6.85 24.48 20.91
N PRO A 132 -8.16 24.43 21.22
CA PRO A 132 -8.75 23.21 21.75
C PRO A 132 -8.86 22.09 20.70
N VAL A 133 -8.94 22.40 19.40
CA VAL A 133 -8.91 21.37 18.34
C VAL A 133 -7.53 20.74 18.29
N GLN A 134 -6.48 21.54 18.50
CA GLN A 134 -5.11 21.05 18.59
C GLN A 134 -4.92 20.17 19.83
N LEU A 135 -5.49 20.54 20.99
CA LEU A 135 -5.48 19.69 22.19
C LEU A 135 -6.22 18.36 22.00
N VAL A 136 -7.36 18.36 21.28
CA VAL A 136 -8.04 17.12 20.88
C VAL A 136 -7.13 16.27 19.99
N ALA A 137 -6.45 16.87 19.02
CA ALA A 137 -5.50 16.16 18.16
C ALA A 137 -4.35 15.54 18.97
N VAL A 138 -3.81 16.25 19.97
CA VAL A 138 -2.80 15.71 20.89
C VAL A 138 -3.36 14.55 21.71
N ALA A 139 -4.52 14.71 22.35
CA ALA A 139 -5.16 13.68 23.16
C ALA A 139 -5.40 12.40 22.33
N MET A 140 -5.88 12.57 21.10
CA MET A 140 -6.14 11.48 20.16
C MET A 140 -4.86 10.69 19.84
N VAL A 141 -3.76 11.36 19.50
CA VAL A 141 -2.48 10.68 19.20
C VAL A 141 -1.88 10.05 20.46
N ARG A 142 -1.92 10.73 21.60
CA ARG A 142 -1.39 10.23 22.87
C ARG A 142 -2.16 9.06 23.47
N SER A 143 -3.43 8.89 23.09
CA SER A 143 -4.18 7.69 23.44
C SER A 143 -3.65 6.41 22.76
N GLY A 144 -2.71 6.53 21.82
CA GLY A 144 -2.18 5.42 21.02
C GLY A 144 -3.06 5.02 19.84
N VAL A 145 -4.12 5.78 19.56
CA VAL A 145 -4.98 5.56 18.39
C VAL A 145 -4.20 5.90 17.11
N SER A 146 -4.28 5.00 16.13
CA SER A 146 -3.62 5.20 14.83
C SER A 146 -4.35 6.25 14.00
N CYS A 147 -3.77 7.45 13.95
CA CYS A 147 -4.36 8.59 13.26
C CYS A 147 -3.78 8.72 11.85
N ARG A 148 -4.63 8.71 10.81
CA ARG A 148 -4.17 8.91 9.43
C ARG A 148 -3.84 10.38 9.18
N ALA A 149 -2.71 10.64 8.54
CA ALA A 149 -2.40 11.95 7.98
C ALA A 149 -3.04 12.05 6.59
N ILE A 150 -4.03 12.92 6.43
CA ILE A 150 -4.62 13.24 5.13
C ILE A 150 -3.96 14.53 4.66
N GLU A 151 -2.99 14.38 3.76
CA GLU A 151 -2.20 15.48 3.25
C GLU A 151 -2.99 16.31 2.23
N LEU A 152 -3.06 17.63 2.47
CA LEU A 152 -3.54 18.60 1.49
C LEU A 152 -2.42 18.99 0.54
N VAL A 153 -2.64 18.76 -0.75
CA VAL A 153 -1.69 19.08 -1.82
C VAL A 153 -2.27 20.20 -2.67
N ASP A 154 -1.57 21.34 -2.72
CA ASP A 154 -1.95 22.52 -3.51
C ASP A 154 -3.36 23.07 -3.22
N VAL A 155 -3.85 22.89 -1.99
CA VAL A 155 -5.13 23.45 -1.52
C VAL A 155 -4.87 24.58 -0.52
N PRO A 156 -5.29 25.82 -0.80
CA PRO A 156 -5.17 26.92 0.15
C PRO A 156 -6.08 26.71 1.36
N TRP A 157 -5.58 27.05 2.54
CA TRP A 157 -6.32 27.05 3.79
C TRP A 157 -5.79 28.16 4.69
N PHE A 158 -6.63 28.66 5.60
CA PHE A 158 -6.28 29.73 6.53
C PHE A 158 -6.88 29.44 7.91
N ARG A 159 -6.13 29.75 8.98
CA ARG A 159 -6.56 29.71 10.39
C ARG A 159 -6.22 31.05 11.03
N GLY A 160 -7.07 31.55 11.93
CA GLY A 160 -6.83 32.82 12.64
C GLY A 160 -6.64 34.04 11.72
N SER A 161 -7.19 34.05 10.50
CA SER A 161 -7.06 35.18 9.58
C SER A 161 -7.81 36.40 10.11
N ILE A 162 -7.16 37.57 10.09
CA ILE A 162 -7.80 38.84 10.46
C ILE A 162 -8.75 39.31 9.34
N ASP A 163 -8.51 38.89 8.09
CA ASP A 163 -9.39 39.14 6.94
C ASP A 163 -9.94 37.81 6.40
N PHE A 164 -11.10 37.41 6.92
CA PHE A 164 -11.83 36.22 6.47
C PHE A 164 -12.28 36.33 5.00
N ALA A 165 -12.68 37.52 4.53
CA ALA A 165 -13.17 37.72 3.18
C ALA A 165 -12.06 37.59 2.12
N ALA A 166 -10.83 38.02 2.42
CA ALA A 166 -9.68 37.73 1.58
C ALA A 166 -9.33 36.24 1.57
N ALA A 167 -9.37 35.57 2.72
CA ALA A 167 -9.13 34.14 2.82
C ALA A 167 -10.14 33.34 1.98
N GLU A 168 -11.43 33.65 2.08
CA GLU A 168 -12.49 33.01 1.29
C GLU A 168 -12.29 33.21 -0.22
N ARG A 169 -11.93 34.42 -0.65
CA ARG A 169 -11.63 34.71 -2.06
C ARG A 169 -10.42 33.90 -2.56
N ALA A 170 -9.37 33.78 -1.75
CA ALA A 170 -8.20 32.99 -2.09
C ALA A 170 -8.54 31.50 -2.22
N VAL A 171 -9.34 30.96 -1.29
CA VAL A 171 -9.82 29.58 -1.35
C VAL A 171 -10.68 29.33 -2.60
N ALA A 172 -11.57 30.27 -2.95
CA ALA A 172 -12.46 30.16 -4.10
C ALA A 172 -11.74 30.16 -5.46
N THR A 173 -10.44 30.51 -5.52
CA THR A 173 -9.65 30.43 -6.77
C THR A 173 -9.44 29.01 -7.27
N VAL A 174 -9.54 28.02 -6.37
CA VAL A 174 -9.39 26.60 -6.71
C VAL A 174 -10.77 25.95 -6.70
N SER A 175 -11.20 25.43 -7.84
CA SER A 175 -12.52 24.79 -7.95
C SER A 175 -12.59 23.47 -7.15
N ASP A 176 -13.76 23.17 -6.60
CA ASP A 176 -14.02 21.91 -5.90
C ASP A 176 -13.70 20.68 -6.75
N GLU A 177 -13.97 20.74 -8.07
CA GLU A 177 -13.61 19.67 -9.00
C GLU A 177 -12.08 19.47 -9.07
N ARG A 178 -11.31 20.56 -9.06
CA ARG A 178 -9.84 20.48 -9.06
C ARG A 178 -9.32 19.89 -7.74
N ILE A 179 -9.90 20.28 -6.61
CA ILE A 179 -9.52 19.75 -5.28
C ILE A 179 -9.81 18.25 -5.22
N ALA A 180 -10.99 17.82 -5.64
CA ALA A 180 -11.36 16.41 -5.71
C ALA A 180 -10.40 15.61 -6.62
N GLN A 181 -9.98 16.16 -7.76
CA GLN A 181 -8.99 15.54 -8.63
C GLN A 181 -7.59 15.44 -8.01
N LEU A 182 -7.18 16.43 -7.21
CA LEU A 182 -5.89 16.40 -6.50
C LEU A 182 -5.90 15.30 -5.43
N GLN A 183 -6.96 15.24 -4.63
CA GLN A 183 -7.16 14.22 -3.60
C GLN A 183 -7.39 12.80 -4.18
N ALA A 184 -7.86 12.71 -5.42
CA ALA A 184 -8.00 11.44 -6.14
C ALA A 184 -6.69 10.91 -6.72
N ASN A 185 -5.55 11.59 -6.58
CA ASN A 185 -4.26 11.04 -6.99
C ASN A 185 -3.65 10.18 -5.88
N ARG A 186 -2.86 9.19 -6.28
CA ARG A 186 -2.08 8.40 -5.33
C ARG A 186 -0.76 9.12 -5.04
N ILE A 187 -0.48 9.36 -3.76
CA ILE A 187 0.71 10.11 -3.27
C ILE A 187 2.03 9.39 -3.64
N ASP A 188 2.00 8.05 -3.65
CA ASP A 188 3.19 7.21 -3.85
C ASP A 188 3.42 6.75 -5.30
N ASP A 189 2.93 7.50 -6.29
CA ASP A 189 3.11 7.13 -7.69
C ASP A 189 4.59 7.21 -8.17
N GLY A 190 4.89 6.36 -9.16
CA GLY A 190 6.14 6.38 -9.90
C GLY A 190 6.32 7.67 -10.71
N PHE A 191 7.54 7.87 -11.23
CA PHE A 191 7.86 9.00 -12.10
C PHE A 191 6.96 9.02 -13.34
N TYR A 192 6.90 7.90 -14.07
CA TYR A 192 6.14 7.83 -15.31
C TYR A 192 4.64 8.03 -15.08
N SER A 193 4.09 7.39 -14.04
CA SER A 193 2.69 7.54 -13.67
C SER A 193 2.35 9.00 -13.34
N THR A 194 3.17 9.65 -12.50
CA THR A 194 2.92 11.03 -12.06
C THR A 194 2.94 12.03 -13.21
N PHE A 195 3.96 11.96 -14.08
CA PHE A 195 4.18 13.00 -15.10
C PHE A 195 3.46 12.76 -16.41
N VAL A 196 3.17 11.49 -16.76
CA VAL A 196 2.58 11.13 -18.05
C VAL A 196 1.19 10.53 -17.86
N VAL A 197 1.10 9.39 -17.19
CA VAL A 197 -0.15 8.60 -17.11
C VAL A 197 -1.28 9.39 -16.46
N ARG A 198 -1.01 10.07 -15.32
CA ARG A 198 -1.99 10.89 -14.61
C ARG A 198 -2.52 12.07 -15.42
N ARG A 199 -1.78 12.55 -16.43
CA ARG A 199 -2.28 13.60 -17.32
C ARG A 199 -3.26 13.03 -18.34
N LEU A 200 -3.01 11.80 -18.78
CA LEU A 200 -3.84 11.08 -19.75
C LEU A 200 -5.09 10.46 -19.12
N SER A 201 -5.04 10.04 -17.84
CA SER A 201 -6.17 9.43 -17.14
C SER A 201 -7.26 10.44 -16.77
N LYS A 202 -6.91 11.67 -16.38
CA LYS A 202 -7.87 12.68 -15.89
C LYS A 202 -9.08 12.96 -16.81
N PRO A 203 -8.91 13.15 -18.14
CA PRO A 203 -10.05 13.27 -19.05
C PRO A 203 -10.96 12.04 -19.02
N LEU A 204 -10.38 10.84 -19.00
CA LEU A 204 -11.11 9.58 -18.94
C LEU A 204 -11.82 9.40 -17.60
N THR A 205 -11.21 9.80 -16.49
CA THR A 205 -11.83 9.81 -15.16
C THR A 205 -13.06 10.70 -15.12
N ARG A 206 -12.99 11.92 -15.70
CA ARG A 206 -14.16 12.81 -15.79
C ARG A 206 -15.28 12.18 -16.63
N LEU A 207 -14.93 11.56 -17.76
CA LEU A 207 -15.91 10.85 -18.59
C LEU A 207 -16.54 9.68 -17.83
N ALA A 208 -15.73 8.84 -17.18
CA ALA A 208 -16.19 7.69 -16.42
C ALA A 208 -17.16 8.08 -15.30
N ILE A 209 -16.84 9.14 -14.54
CA ILE A 209 -17.73 9.69 -13.50
C ILE A 209 -19.05 10.18 -14.12
N ARG A 210 -19.01 10.93 -15.22
CA ARG A 210 -20.22 11.43 -15.91
C ARG A 210 -21.12 10.30 -16.44
N THR A 211 -20.51 9.22 -16.92
CA THR A 211 -21.22 8.04 -17.43
C THR A 211 -21.62 7.03 -16.35
N GLY A 212 -21.24 7.26 -15.09
CA GLY A 212 -21.59 6.39 -13.97
C GLY A 212 -20.89 5.01 -13.98
N LEU A 213 -19.76 4.87 -14.69
CA LEU A 213 -19.02 3.61 -14.73
C LEU A 213 -18.49 3.24 -13.34
N SER A 214 -18.65 1.97 -12.95
CA SER A 214 -18.12 1.48 -11.68
C SER A 214 -16.60 1.24 -11.77
N PRO A 215 -15.82 1.46 -10.68
CA PRO A 215 -14.39 1.18 -10.66
C PRO A 215 -14.05 -0.24 -11.14
N ASN A 216 -14.77 -1.26 -10.65
CA ASN A 216 -14.53 -2.66 -11.01
C ASN A 216 -14.73 -2.92 -12.52
N LEU A 217 -15.70 -2.26 -13.17
CA LEU A 217 -15.89 -2.39 -14.61
C LEU A 217 -14.72 -1.78 -15.39
N ILE A 218 -14.20 -0.64 -14.92
CA ILE A 218 -13.04 0.02 -15.52
C ILE A 218 -11.80 -0.87 -15.40
N THR A 219 -11.60 -1.52 -14.26
CA THR A 219 -10.54 -2.54 -14.07
C THR A 219 -10.67 -3.69 -15.07
N VAL A 220 -11.89 -4.21 -15.29
CA VAL A 220 -12.14 -5.28 -16.27
C VAL A 220 -11.86 -4.82 -17.70
N ILE A 221 -12.23 -3.58 -18.06
CA ILE A 221 -11.90 -3.00 -19.37
C ILE A 221 -10.38 -2.90 -19.53
N SER A 222 -9.66 -2.42 -18.50
CA SER A 222 -8.19 -2.38 -18.47
C SER A 222 -7.58 -3.76 -18.69
N LEU A 223 -8.12 -4.80 -18.04
CA LEU A 223 -7.68 -6.18 -18.23
C LEU A 223 -7.86 -6.63 -19.69
N VAL A 224 -9.04 -6.45 -20.28
CA VAL A 224 -9.31 -6.86 -21.68
C VAL A 224 -8.34 -6.18 -22.65
N VAL A 225 -8.09 -4.87 -22.48
CA VAL A 225 -7.11 -4.15 -23.28
C VAL A 225 -5.69 -4.73 -23.10
N GLY A 226 -5.30 -5.05 -21.86
CA GLY A 226 -4.03 -5.70 -21.56
C GLY A 226 -3.89 -7.11 -22.16
N LEU A 227 -4.97 -7.89 -22.24
CA LEU A 227 -4.99 -9.16 -22.96
C LEU A 227 -4.75 -8.97 -24.47
N GLY A 228 -5.37 -7.93 -25.06
CA GLY A 228 -5.11 -7.53 -26.44
C GLY A 228 -3.64 -7.15 -26.66
N ALA A 229 -3.01 -6.49 -25.68
CA ALA A 229 -1.58 -6.18 -25.72
C ALA A 229 -0.71 -7.43 -25.78
N ALA A 230 -0.96 -8.39 -24.89
CA ALA A 230 -0.25 -9.68 -24.87
C ALA A 230 -0.42 -10.47 -26.17
N ALA A 231 -1.63 -10.49 -26.73
CA ALA A 231 -1.91 -11.12 -28.02
C ALA A 231 -1.14 -10.44 -29.17
N GLY A 232 -1.09 -9.10 -29.19
CA GLY A 232 -0.30 -8.34 -30.16
C GLY A 232 1.20 -8.67 -30.09
N PHE A 233 1.75 -8.82 -28.88
CA PHE A 233 3.14 -9.24 -28.69
C PHE A 233 3.40 -10.68 -29.16
N ALA A 234 2.46 -11.61 -28.90
CA ALA A 234 2.58 -13.02 -29.26
C ALA A 234 2.73 -13.27 -30.76
N LEU A 235 2.20 -12.37 -31.59
CA LEU A 235 2.29 -12.47 -33.05
C LEU A 235 3.71 -12.23 -33.60
N GLY A 236 4.59 -11.57 -32.85
CA GLY A 236 6.00 -11.34 -33.24
C GLY A 236 6.23 -10.32 -34.37
N TYR A 237 5.25 -10.09 -35.26
CA TYR A 237 5.39 -9.13 -36.37
C TYR A 237 5.40 -7.67 -35.89
N ARG A 238 6.11 -6.81 -36.65
CA ARG A 238 6.40 -5.41 -36.29
C ARG A 238 5.16 -4.57 -35.91
N TRP A 239 4.11 -4.60 -36.72
CA TRP A 239 2.91 -3.79 -36.48
C TRP A 239 2.03 -4.33 -35.35
N PRO A 240 1.71 -5.64 -35.28
CA PRO A 240 1.07 -6.23 -34.12
C PRO A 240 1.79 -5.95 -32.80
N VAL A 241 3.12 -6.01 -32.77
CA VAL A 241 3.92 -5.68 -31.57
C VAL A 241 3.78 -4.20 -31.19
N VAL A 242 3.73 -3.27 -32.16
CA VAL A 242 3.44 -1.85 -31.87
C VAL A 242 2.05 -1.65 -31.31
N ILE A 243 1.05 -2.26 -31.93
CA ILE A 243 -0.33 -2.21 -31.45
C ILE A 243 -0.35 -2.77 -30.03
N GLY A 244 0.34 -3.87 -29.77
CA GLY A 244 0.50 -4.43 -28.43
C GLY A 244 1.13 -3.45 -27.44
N ALA A 245 2.20 -2.76 -27.82
CA ALA A 245 2.85 -1.74 -27.00
C ALA A 245 1.92 -0.55 -26.70
N VAL A 246 1.15 -0.08 -27.69
CA VAL A 246 0.17 1.00 -27.51
C VAL A 246 -0.96 0.52 -26.59
N LEU A 247 -1.50 -0.67 -26.81
CA LEU A 247 -2.56 -1.24 -25.98
C LEU A 247 -2.10 -1.42 -24.53
N LEU A 248 -0.83 -1.81 -24.30
CA LEU A 248 -0.29 -1.90 -22.94
C LEU A 248 -0.29 -0.54 -22.25
N GLN A 249 0.09 0.53 -22.96
CA GLN A 249 0.02 1.89 -22.42
C GLN A 249 -1.42 2.38 -22.20
N VAL A 250 -2.34 2.07 -23.12
CA VAL A 250 -3.77 2.38 -22.96
C VAL A 250 -4.34 1.66 -21.74
N SER A 251 -4.02 0.37 -21.56
CA SER A 251 -4.39 -0.40 -20.39
C SER A 251 -3.90 0.27 -19.10
N LEU A 252 -2.63 0.70 -19.03
CA LEU A 252 -2.08 1.42 -17.86
C LEU A 252 -2.82 2.72 -17.53
N VAL A 253 -3.23 3.47 -18.56
CA VAL A 253 -3.99 4.70 -18.38
C VAL A 253 -5.38 4.38 -17.81
N ILE A 254 -6.09 3.40 -18.37
CA ILE A 254 -7.43 2.97 -17.91
C ILE A 254 -7.35 2.41 -16.49
N ASP A 255 -6.29 1.68 -16.17
CA ASP A 255 -6.01 1.16 -14.83
C ASP A 255 -5.94 2.28 -13.79
N CYS A 256 -5.25 3.38 -14.11
CA CYS A 256 -5.21 4.53 -13.21
C CYS A 256 -6.59 5.18 -12.99
N VAL A 257 -7.50 5.08 -13.97
CA VAL A 257 -8.85 5.64 -13.91
C VAL A 257 -9.70 4.92 -12.88
N ASP A 258 -9.58 3.60 -12.70
CA ASP A 258 -10.43 2.87 -11.74
C ASP A 258 -10.25 3.39 -10.31
N GLY A 259 -9.00 3.62 -9.90
CA GLY A 259 -8.65 4.07 -8.58
C GLY A 259 -8.97 5.55 -8.40
N GLU A 260 -8.82 6.35 -9.46
CA GLU A 260 -9.23 7.76 -9.44
C GLU A 260 -10.75 7.87 -9.28
N VAL A 261 -11.54 7.07 -10.01
CA VAL A 261 -12.99 7.02 -9.87
C VAL A 261 -13.38 6.50 -8.50
N ALA A 262 -12.72 5.45 -7.98
CA ALA A 262 -12.98 4.94 -6.64
C ALA A 262 -12.72 6.00 -5.56
N ARG A 263 -11.63 6.78 -5.68
CA ARG A 263 -11.29 7.87 -4.76
C ARG A 263 -12.25 9.05 -4.86
N ALA A 264 -12.53 9.51 -6.07
CA ALA A 264 -13.43 10.64 -6.32
C ALA A 264 -14.88 10.33 -5.92
N THR A 265 -15.33 9.09 -6.11
CA THR A 265 -16.71 8.67 -5.79
C THR A 265 -16.84 8.04 -4.39
N ARG A 266 -15.74 7.91 -3.64
CA ARG A 266 -15.65 7.20 -2.35
C ARG A 266 -16.14 5.75 -2.38
N LYS A 267 -16.18 5.11 -3.55
CA LYS A 267 -16.61 3.72 -3.74
C LYS A 267 -15.44 2.74 -3.61
N PHE A 268 -14.76 2.75 -2.47
CA PHE A 268 -13.69 1.80 -2.17
C PHE A 268 -14.22 0.45 -1.73
N SER A 269 -13.56 -0.63 -2.12
CA SER A 269 -13.89 -1.96 -1.61
C SER A 269 -12.66 -2.85 -1.54
N ALA A 270 -12.68 -3.78 -0.58
CA ALA A 270 -11.72 -4.89 -0.47
C ALA A 270 -11.67 -5.71 -1.76
N LEU A 271 -12.83 -5.97 -2.36
CA LEU A 271 -12.93 -6.66 -3.65
C LEU A 271 -12.24 -5.87 -4.79
N GLY A 272 -12.53 -4.58 -4.92
CA GLY A 272 -11.95 -3.73 -5.97
C GLY A 272 -10.42 -3.66 -5.85
N ALA A 273 -9.90 -3.47 -4.63
CA ALA A 273 -8.46 -3.45 -4.39
C ALA A 273 -7.78 -4.80 -4.70
N TRP A 274 -8.46 -5.92 -4.47
CA TRP A 274 -7.96 -7.25 -4.84
C TRP A 274 -8.04 -7.49 -6.35
N LEU A 275 -9.09 -7.00 -7.01
CA LEU A 275 -9.30 -7.16 -8.44
C LEU A 275 -8.23 -6.38 -9.23
N ASP A 276 -8.06 -5.10 -8.93
CA ASP A 276 -7.00 -4.22 -9.47
C ASP A 276 -5.64 -4.92 -9.40
N ALA A 277 -5.24 -5.25 -8.18
CA ALA A 277 -4.03 -6.00 -7.87
C ALA A 277 -3.83 -7.31 -8.64
N SER A 278 -4.88 -8.13 -8.73
CA SER A 278 -4.82 -9.45 -9.39
C SER A 278 -4.73 -9.30 -10.90
N THR A 279 -5.55 -8.42 -11.49
CA THR A 279 -5.54 -8.17 -12.94
C THR A 279 -4.21 -7.58 -13.39
N ASP A 280 -3.56 -6.76 -12.58
CA ASP A 280 -2.21 -6.25 -12.81
C ASP A 280 -1.15 -7.35 -12.97
N ARG A 281 -1.23 -8.40 -12.14
CA ARG A 281 -0.31 -9.54 -12.23
C ARG A 281 -0.61 -10.39 -13.46
N VAL A 282 -1.88 -10.60 -13.77
CA VAL A 282 -2.30 -11.31 -14.99
C VAL A 282 -1.79 -10.58 -16.24
N LYS A 283 -2.01 -9.26 -16.34
CA LYS A 283 -1.51 -8.44 -17.46
C LYS A 283 0.02 -8.53 -17.60
N GLU A 284 0.75 -8.40 -16.49
CA GLU A 284 2.22 -8.45 -16.48
C GLU A 284 2.76 -9.81 -16.98
N TYR A 285 2.25 -10.93 -16.47
CA TYR A 285 2.73 -12.25 -16.88
C TYR A 285 2.28 -12.64 -18.29
N LEU A 286 1.09 -12.22 -18.72
CA LEU A 286 0.67 -12.42 -20.10
C LEU A 286 1.46 -11.56 -21.07
N ALA A 287 1.88 -10.35 -20.68
CA ALA A 287 2.83 -9.57 -21.48
C ALA A 287 4.17 -10.31 -21.63
N TYR A 288 4.69 -10.93 -20.58
CA TYR A 288 5.92 -11.73 -20.66
C TYR A 288 5.74 -12.95 -21.57
N ALA A 289 4.62 -13.68 -21.43
CA ALA A 289 4.29 -14.82 -22.28
C ALA A 289 4.13 -14.41 -23.75
N GLY A 290 3.44 -13.29 -24.01
CA GLY A 290 3.27 -12.73 -25.35
C GLY A 290 4.60 -12.34 -25.98
N LEU A 291 5.49 -11.68 -25.23
CA LEU A 291 6.82 -11.34 -25.74
C LEU A 291 7.69 -12.57 -26.00
N ALA A 292 7.61 -13.59 -25.14
CA ALA A 292 8.35 -14.84 -25.32
C ALA A 292 7.85 -15.62 -26.54
N ALA A 293 6.54 -15.75 -26.70
CA ALA A 293 5.92 -16.35 -27.88
C ALA A 293 6.27 -15.58 -29.16
N GLY A 294 6.19 -14.25 -29.14
CA GLY A 294 6.56 -13.41 -30.28
C GLY A 294 8.04 -13.51 -30.64
N ALA A 295 8.93 -13.62 -29.65
CA ALA A 295 10.35 -13.86 -29.90
C ALA A 295 10.60 -15.25 -30.51
N MET A 296 9.85 -16.27 -30.07
CA MET A 296 9.92 -17.63 -30.62
C MET A 296 9.50 -17.66 -32.09
N VAL A 297 8.44 -16.94 -32.47
CA VAL A 297 8.03 -16.76 -33.88
C VAL A 297 9.16 -16.19 -34.74
N LEU A 298 9.99 -15.31 -34.16
CA LEU A 298 11.17 -14.73 -34.80
C LEU A 298 12.45 -15.58 -34.64
N GLY A 299 12.33 -16.81 -34.16
CA GLY A 299 13.45 -17.77 -34.05
C GLY A 299 14.34 -17.59 -32.81
N SER A 300 13.89 -16.86 -31.78
CA SER A 300 14.61 -16.69 -30.52
C SER A 300 13.80 -17.22 -29.33
N ASP A 301 14.27 -18.29 -28.69
CA ASP A 301 13.61 -18.82 -27.51
C ASP A 301 13.87 -17.94 -26.27
N MET A 302 12.87 -17.12 -25.90
CA MET A 302 12.93 -16.21 -24.76
C MET A 302 12.02 -16.63 -23.59
N TRP A 303 11.43 -17.83 -23.65
CA TRP A 303 10.68 -18.38 -22.51
C TRP A 303 11.51 -18.49 -21.22
N PRO A 304 12.81 -18.86 -21.27
CA PRO A 304 13.67 -18.83 -20.08
C PRO A 304 13.73 -17.45 -19.41
N VAL A 305 13.86 -16.38 -20.20
CA VAL A 305 13.95 -15.01 -19.70
C VAL A 305 12.61 -14.58 -19.09
N ALA A 306 11.50 -14.88 -19.76
CA ALA A 306 10.15 -14.60 -19.25
C ALA A 306 9.87 -15.31 -17.91
N LEU A 307 10.29 -16.57 -17.79
CA LEU A 307 10.18 -17.36 -16.56
C LEU A 307 11.02 -16.75 -15.42
N ILE A 308 12.29 -16.42 -15.67
CA ILE A 308 13.17 -15.77 -14.69
C ILE A 308 12.58 -14.42 -14.25
N LEU A 309 12.13 -13.59 -15.18
CA LEU A 309 11.49 -12.31 -14.89
C LEU A 309 10.29 -12.47 -13.95
N MET A 310 9.44 -13.47 -14.18
CA MET A 310 8.30 -13.74 -13.31
C MET A 310 8.72 -14.10 -11.90
N VAL A 311 9.74 -14.95 -11.71
CA VAL A 311 10.27 -15.31 -10.37
C VAL A 311 10.86 -14.09 -9.66
N LEU A 312 11.71 -13.32 -10.35
CA LEU A 312 12.35 -12.12 -9.78
C LEU A 312 11.31 -11.08 -9.38
N GLN A 313 10.34 -10.82 -10.25
CA GLN A 313 9.30 -9.82 -10.00
C GLN A 313 8.33 -10.22 -8.90
N THR A 314 7.98 -11.51 -8.83
CA THR A 314 7.17 -12.05 -7.73
C THR A 314 7.87 -11.85 -6.40
N THR A 315 9.13 -12.27 -6.31
CA THR A 315 9.98 -12.12 -5.12
C THR A 315 10.08 -10.65 -4.72
N ARG A 316 10.34 -9.77 -5.69
CA ARG A 316 10.47 -8.34 -5.45
C ARG A 316 9.18 -7.72 -4.92
N HIS A 317 8.04 -7.94 -5.59
CA HIS A 317 6.77 -7.37 -5.17
C HIS A 317 6.35 -7.83 -3.77
N MET A 318 6.51 -9.12 -3.44
CA MET A 318 6.23 -9.60 -2.09
C MET A 318 7.08 -8.88 -1.06
N THR A 319 8.38 -8.78 -1.34
CA THR A 319 9.31 -8.00 -0.51
C THR A 319 8.84 -6.54 -0.38
N ASP A 320 8.34 -5.93 -1.46
CA ASP A 320 7.85 -4.54 -1.46
C ASP A 320 6.66 -4.38 -0.49
N TYR A 321 5.66 -5.25 -0.60
CA TYR A 321 4.48 -5.19 0.27
C TYR A 321 4.80 -5.49 1.72
N ASP A 322 5.56 -6.56 1.97
CA ASP A 322 5.86 -7.04 3.31
C ASP A 322 6.76 -6.06 4.05
N PHE A 323 7.84 -5.60 3.41
CA PHE A 323 8.73 -4.61 4.01
C PHE A 323 7.98 -3.33 4.36
N SER A 324 7.19 -2.77 3.43
CA SER A 324 6.43 -1.53 3.68
C SER A 324 5.35 -1.70 4.76
N ARG A 325 4.83 -2.92 5.00
CA ARG A 325 3.89 -3.19 6.09
C ARG A 325 4.59 -3.32 7.43
N VAL A 326 5.67 -4.09 7.50
CA VAL A 326 6.47 -4.23 8.72
C VAL A 326 7.05 -2.88 9.13
N GLN A 327 7.59 -2.14 8.17
CA GLN A 327 8.11 -0.81 8.38
C GLN A 327 7.05 0.14 8.96
N ARG A 328 5.85 0.16 8.39
CA ARG A 328 4.72 0.93 8.93
C ARG A 328 4.41 0.56 10.38
N MET A 329 4.27 -0.74 10.67
CA MET A 329 3.97 -1.23 12.02
C MET A 329 5.06 -0.90 13.05
N ARG A 330 6.31 -0.67 12.61
CA ARG A 330 7.43 -0.31 13.48
C ARG A 330 7.60 1.19 13.65
N GLU A 331 7.64 1.92 12.53
CA GLU A 331 8.07 3.32 12.50
C GLU A 331 6.90 4.30 12.64
N ALA A 332 5.66 3.85 12.45
CA ALA A 332 4.46 4.65 12.62
C ALA A 332 3.64 4.25 13.87
N LYS A 333 4.16 3.34 14.70
CA LYS A 333 3.51 2.98 15.96
C LYS A 333 3.59 4.17 16.91
N VAL A 334 2.45 4.51 17.51
CA VAL A 334 2.36 5.49 18.59
C VAL A 334 2.07 4.72 19.87
N GLU A 335 2.98 4.79 20.84
CA GLU A 335 2.73 4.23 22.16
C GLU A 335 1.83 5.19 22.95
N PRO A 336 0.84 4.68 23.69
CA PRO A 336 0.05 5.52 24.59
C PRO A 336 0.96 6.29 25.56
N ARG A 337 0.64 7.56 25.80
CA ARG A 337 1.34 8.43 26.74
C ARG A 337 0.37 9.25 27.55
N ASP A 338 0.85 9.68 28.72
CA ASP A 338 0.16 10.68 29.52
C ASP A 338 -0.06 11.94 28.67
N VAL A 339 -1.25 12.52 28.76
CA VAL A 339 -1.62 13.74 28.05
C VAL A 339 -0.96 14.99 28.63
N ALA A 340 -0.37 14.94 29.83
CA ALA A 340 0.32 16.08 30.44
C ALA A 340 1.83 16.14 30.16
N ASP A 341 2.44 15.06 29.65
CA ASP A 341 3.89 15.01 29.39
C ASP A 341 4.28 16.03 28.29
N PRO A 342 5.16 17.00 28.48
CA PRO A 342 5.49 17.95 27.41
C PRO A 342 6.21 17.30 26.20
N ASP A 343 6.82 16.12 26.37
CA ASP A 343 7.66 15.50 25.33
C ASP A 343 6.93 14.41 24.55
N ASP A 344 7.25 14.32 23.25
CA ASP A 344 6.76 13.26 22.37
C ASP A 344 7.62 11.98 22.42
N GLY A 345 8.47 11.87 23.43
CA GLY A 345 9.36 10.74 23.75
C GLY A 345 10.16 10.16 22.58
N ALA A 346 10.30 10.89 21.47
CA ALA A 346 11.10 10.50 20.32
C ALA A 346 12.61 10.74 20.57
N SER A 347 12.95 11.55 21.59
CA SER A 347 14.30 11.87 22.03
C SER A 347 14.94 10.82 22.96
N GLY A 348 14.17 9.87 23.52
CA GLY A 348 14.65 8.95 24.56
C GLY A 348 14.09 7.52 24.58
N GLY A 349 13.24 7.12 23.63
CA GLY A 349 12.52 5.84 23.67
C GLY A 349 12.68 4.98 22.42
N ALA A 350 12.84 3.67 22.64
CA ALA A 350 12.94 2.60 21.66
C ALA A 350 12.01 2.78 20.43
N GLY A 351 12.60 3.07 19.27
CA GLY A 351 11.88 3.16 17.99
C GLY A 351 12.37 4.29 17.08
N GLY A 352 13.04 5.29 17.64
CA GLY A 352 13.76 6.33 16.91
C GLY A 352 15.23 5.97 16.72
N TRP A 353 15.76 6.28 15.54
CA TRP A 353 17.17 6.27 15.15
C TRP A 353 18.12 6.54 16.35
N SER A 354 18.84 5.51 16.80
CA SER A 354 19.88 5.63 17.83
C SER A 354 21.22 5.93 17.15
N PRO A 355 21.97 6.99 17.56
CA PRO A 355 23.26 7.38 16.97
C PRO A 355 24.44 6.41 17.17
N GLY A 356 24.18 5.13 17.41
CA GLY A 356 25.20 4.13 17.77
C GLY A 356 26.10 3.70 16.61
N ASP A 357 25.61 3.76 15.36
CA ASP A 357 26.37 3.35 14.18
C ASP A 357 26.51 4.52 13.20
N ARG A 358 27.61 5.27 13.32
CA ARG A 358 27.82 6.56 12.62
C ARG A 358 27.85 6.45 11.10
N SER A 359 28.22 5.29 10.54
CA SER A 359 28.40 5.10 9.09
C SER A 359 27.07 4.95 8.33
N ILE A 360 26.17 4.08 8.81
CA ILE A 360 24.85 3.83 8.18
C ILE A 360 23.93 5.04 8.40
N SER A 361 24.01 5.64 9.57
CA SER A 361 23.31 6.86 9.96
C SER A 361 23.63 8.03 9.02
N GLY A 362 24.90 8.26 8.72
CA GLY A 362 25.32 9.30 7.78
C GLY A 362 24.83 9.08 6.35
N ALA A 363 24.79 7.82 5.87
CA ALA A 363 24.27 7.50 4.54
C ALA A 363 22.75 7.77 4.42
N MET A 364 22.00 7.53 5.49
CA MET A 364 20.55 7.75 5.53
C MET A 364 20.21 9.25 5.65
N GLU A 365 20.97 10.01 6.44
CA GLU A 365 20.88 11.47 6.47
C GLU A 365 21.25 12.10 5.13
N LEU A 366 22.33 11.64 4.50
CA LEU A 366 22.74 12.08 3.16
C LEU A 366 21.65 11.79 2.13
N SER A 367 21.05 10.58 2.16
CA SER A 367 19.93 10.22 1.30
C SER A 367 18.75 11.17 1.47
N THR A 368 18.42 11.54 2.71
CA THR A 368 17.34 12.48 3.05
C THR A 368 17.64 13.90 2.56
N ARG A 369 18.89 14.38 2.73
CA ARG A 369 19.35 15.67 2.20
C ARG A 369 19.28 15.70 0.66
N LEU A 370 19.70 14.62 0.00
CA LEU A 370 19.66 14.49 -1.45
C LEU A 370 18.22 14.46 -2.00
N ASN A 371 17.26 13.89 -1.24
CA ASN A 371 15.84 13.87 -1.63
C ASN A 371 15.19 15.26 -1.68
N ARG A 372 15.83 16.31 -1.13
CA ARG A 372 15.38 17.69 -1.31
C ARG A 372 15.49 18.15 -2.77
N ARG A 373 16.44 17.62 -3.55
CA ARG A 373 16.54 17.88 -4.98
C ARG A 373 15.51 17.04 -5.73
N SER A 374 14.57 17.69 -6.41
CA SER A 374 13.46 17.04 -7.13
C SER A 374 13.94 15.98 -8.12
N ALA A 375 14.98 16.27 -8.91
CA ALA A 375 15.54 15.34 -9.89
C ALA A 375 16.06 14.03 -9.24
N ILE A 376 16.78 14.12 -8.13
CA ILE A 376 17.33 12.94 -7.43
C ILE A 376 16.20 12.11 -6.81
N ARG A 377 15.20 12.76 -6.21
CA ARG A 377 14.01 12.09 -5.66
C ARG A 377 13.29 11.28 -6.74
N TRP A 378 13.05 11.88 -7.89
CA TRP A 378 12.37 11.24 -9.01
C TRP A 378 13.21 10.14 -9.65
N PHE A 379 14.52 10.35 -9.79
CA PHE A 379 15.43 9.30 -10.25
C PHE A 379 15.40 8.09 -9.31
N LYS A 380 15.48 8.30 -7.99
CA LYS A 380 15.33 7.21 -7.00
C LYS A 380 13.99 6.50 -7.18
N ARG A 381 12.87 7.22 -7.31
CA ARG A 381 11.55 6.61 -7.57
C ARG A 381 11.53 5.79 -8.86
N ALA A 382 12.20 6.24 -9.92
CA ALA A 382 12.30 5.53 -11.19
C ALA A 382 13.19 4.28 -11.11
N ILE A 383 14.32 4.31 -10.36
CA ILE A 383 15.19 3.12 -10.16
C ILE A 383 14.47 2.00 -9.44
N HIS A 384 13.52 2.32 -8.55
CA HIS A 384 12.66 1.30 -7.97
C HIS A 384 11.86 0.56 -9.03
N LEU A 385 11.82 1.03 -10.29
CA LEU A 385 11.15 0.42 -11.41
C LEU A 385 9.70 -0.02 -11.08
N PRO A 386 8.81 0.94 -10.70
CA PRO A 386 7.38 0.69 -10.52
C PRO A 386 6.69 0.16 -11.80
N ILE A 387 5.40 -0.18 -11.69
CA ILE A 387 4.62 -0.77 -12.78
C ILE A 387 4.70 0.09 -14.05
N GLY A 388 4.50 1.41 -13.93
CA GLY A 388 4.52 2.33 -15.06
C GLY A 388 5.85 2.32 -15.80
N GLU A 389 6.97 2.38 -15.08
CA GLU A 389 8.32 2.35 -15.66
C GLU A 389 8.61 1.03 -16.37
N ARG A 390 8.16 -0.11 -15.82
CA ARG A 390 8.33 -1.41 -16.49
C ARG A 390 7.54 -1.49 -17.77
N TRP A 391 6.28 -1.05 -17.73
CA TRP A 391 5.40 -1.11 -18.89
C TRP A 391 5.88 -0.16 -19.98
N LEU A 392 6.43 0.99 -19.60
CA LEU A 392 7.12 1.90 -20.51
C LEU A 392 8.32 1.20 -21.18
N ILE A 393 9.20 0.55 -20.43
CA ILE A 393 10.34 -0.20 -20.99
C ILE A 393 9.85 -1.26 -21.96
N ILE A 394 8.87 -2.09 -21.55
CA ILE A 394 8.29 -3.13 -22.41
C ILE A 394 7.77 -2.52 -23.70
N SER A 395 6.95 -1.47 -23.60
CA SER A 395 6.26 -0.90 -24.76
C SER A 395 7.23 -0.24 -25.73
N VAL A 396 8.14 0.59 -25.23
CA VAL A 396 9.10 1.31 -26.07
C VAL A 396 10.09 0.35 -26.70
N VAL A 397 10.67 -0.56 -25.92
CA VAL A 397 11.69 -1.48 -26.43
C VAL A 397 11.07 -2.52 -27.38
N ALA A 398 9.88 -3.05 -27.07
CA ALA A 398 9.19 -3.97 -27.98
C ALA A 398 8.82 -3.28 -29.29
N ALA A 399 8.28 -2.05 -29.24
CA ALA A 399 7.91 -1.31 -30.44
C ALA A 399 9.11 -0.97 -31.32
N LEU A 400 10.26 -0.62 -30.73
CA LEU A 400 11.45 -0.18 -31.48
C LEU A 400 12.34 -1.34 -31.93
N PHE A 401 12.58 -2.31 -31.04
CA PHE A 401 13.61 -3.33 -31.19
C PHE A 401 13.06 -4.77 -31.18
N GLY A 402 11.76 -4.94 -30.93
CA GLY A 402 11.09 -6.24 -30.95
C GLY A 402 11.09 -6.99 -29.61
N PRO A 403 10.38 -8.13 -29.54
CA PRO A 403 10.05 -8.80 -28.28
C PRO A 403 11.26 -9.30 -27.48
N LYS A 404 12.29 -9.83 -28.17
CA LYS A 404 13.53 -10.33 -27.56
C LYS A 404 14.22 -9.25 -26.72
N TRP A 405 14.44 -8.08 -27.32
CA TRP A 405 15.12 -6.99 -26.64
C TRP A 405 14.29 -6.41 -25.50
N ALA A 406 12.96 -6.39 -25.63
CA ALA A 406 12.08 -5.96 -24.54
C ALA A 406 12.27 -6.81 -23.27
N LEU A 407 12.34 -8.14 -23.41
CA LEU A 407 12.58 -9.05 -22.29
C LEU A 407 13.99 -8.90 -21.70
N LEU A 408 15.02 -8.81 -22.56
CA LEU A 408 16.41 -8.68 -22.09
C LEU A 408 16.67 -7.37 -21.36
N VAL A 409 16.21 -6.24 -21.92
CA VAL A 409 16.36 -4.92 -21.29
C VAL A 409 15.57 -4.87 -19.98
N LEU A 410 14.35 -5.45 -19.96
CA LEU A 410 13.57 -5.54 -18.73
C LEU A 410 14.27 -6.39 -17.67
N LEU A 411 14.89 -7.52 -18.05
CA LEU A 411 15.64 -8.37 -17.12
C LEU A 411 16.78 -7.60 -16.46
N VAL A 412 17.59 -6.88 -17.24
CA VAL A 412 18.67 -6.05 -16.71
C VAL A 412 18.12 -4.96 -15.78
N ALA A 413 17.06 -4.26 -16.18
CA ALA A 413 16.44 -3.23 -15.37
C ALA A 413 15.88 -3.79 -14.04
N VAL A 414 15.23 -4.95 -14.08
CA VAL A 414 14.69 -5.63 -12.89
C VAL A 414 15.80 -6.08 -11.95
N LEU A 415 16.91 -6.63 -12.46
CA LEU A 415 18.06 -7.02 -11.64
C LEU A 415 18.69 -5.82 -10.92
N LEU A 416 18.88 -4.71 -11.63
CA LEU A 416 19.40 -3.47 -11.05
C LEU A 416 18.45 -2.91 -9.98
N ALA A 417 17.14 -2.88 -10.27
CA ALA A 417 16.12 -2.44 -9.32
C ALA A 417 16.09 -3.34 -8.08
N LEU A 418 16.15 -4.67 -8.26
CA LEU A 418 16.15 -5.64 -7.17
C LEU A 418 17.37 -5.46 -6.27
N ALA A 419 18.56 -5.32 -6.85
CA ALA A 419 19.79 -5.05 -6.09
C ALA A 419 19.66 -3.75 -5.28
N TYR A 420 19.26 -2.66 -5.93
CA TYR A 420 19.11 -1.36 -5.27
C TYR A 420 18.11 -1.40 -4.10
N VAL A 421 16.92 -1.96 -4.34
CA VAL A 421 15.84 -2.01 -3.34
C VAL A 421 16.18 -2.94 -2.18
N THR A 422 16.71 -4.15 -2.46
CA THR A 422 17.06 -5.12 -1.41
C THR A 422 18.19 -4.60 -0.53
N THR A 423 19.23 -3.99 -1.11
CA THR A 423 20.30 -3.36 -0.33
C THR A 423 19.75 -2.26 0.58
N GLY A 424 18.90 -1.36 0.07
CA GLY A 424 18.29 -0.31 0.90
C GLY A 424 17.45 -0.86 2.06
N ARG A 425 16.71 -1.94 1.83
CA ARG A 425 15.90 -2.60 2.87
C ARG A 425 16.73 -3.33 3.90
N LEU A 426 17.79 -4.01 3.49
CA LEU A 426 18.71 -4.68 4.40
C LEU A 426 19.38 -3.65 5.31
N LEU A 427 19.93 -2.57 4.74
CA LEU A 427 20.54 -1.48 5.51
C LEU A 427 19.54 -0.88 6.51
N ARG A 428 18.28 -0.64 6.10
CA ARG A 428 17.26 -0.12 7.02
C ARG A 428 16.86 -1.13 8.09
N THR A 429 16.77 -2.41 7.75
CA THR A 429 16.45 -3.47 8.73
C THR A 429 17.52 -3.56 9.81
N MET A 430 18.78 -3.33 9.46
CA MET A 430 19.89 -3.28 10.43
C MET A 430 19.77 -2.10 11.41
N THR A 431 19.02 -1.05 11.07
CA THR A 431 18.74 0.07 11.99
C THR A 431 17.61 -0.23 12.98
N TRP A 432 16.79 -1.25 12.74
CA TRP A 432 15.67 -1.58 13.63
C TRP A 432 16.15 -2.35 14.86
N GLN A 433 15.87 -1.79 16.03
CA GLN A 433 16.12 -2.46 17.32
C GLN A 433 14.92 -3.31 17.76
N GLY A 434 15.19 -4.33 18.56
CA GLY A 434 14.17 -5.17 19.19
C GLY A 434 13.41 -6.12 18.24
N LYS A 435 12.42 -6.82 18.82
CA LYS A 435 11.56 -7.78 18.11
C LYS A 435 10.63 -7.07 17.11
N ALA A 436 10.30 -7.74 16.02
CA ALA A 436 9.24 -7.28 15.13
C ALA A 436 7.87 -7.28 15.85
N PRO A 437 6.94 -6.39 15.46
CA PRO A 437 5.59 -6.38 16.03
C PRO A 437 4.89 -7.72 15.85
N VAL A 438 4.14 -8.19 16.85
CA VAL A 438 3.37 -9.45 16.77
C VAL A 438 2.39 -9.43 15.60
N ALA A 439 1.79 -8.26 15.32
CA ALA A 439 0.92 -8.05 14.17
C ALA A 439 1.62 -8.32 12.82
N ALA A 440 2.93 -8.05 12.72
CA ALA A 440 3.72 -8.38 11.53
C ALA A 440 3.85 -9.90 11.38
N GLY A 441 4.18 -10.62 12.44
CA GLY A 441 4.26 -12.08 12.43
C GLY A 441 2.93 -12.73 12.03
N LEU A 442 1.80 -12.22 12.55
CA LEU A 442 0.47 -12.70 12.18
C LEU A 442 0.12 -12.41 10.71
N LEU A 443 0.41 -11.20 10.22
CA LEU A 443 0.19 -10.81 8.82
C LEU A 443 0.97 -11.71 7.86
N LEU A 444 2.27 -11.87 8.09
CA LEU A 444 3.16 -12.64 7.22
C LEU A 444 2.91 -14.15 7.36
N GLY A 445 2.50 -14.61 8.55
CA GLY A 445 2.10 -15.99 8.78
C GLY A 445 0.86 -16.41 7.97
N ARG A 446 -0.05 -15.47 7.65
CA ARG A 446 -1.19 -15.72 6.74
C ARG A 446 -0.75 -15.93 5.30
N GLN A 447 0.43 -15.45 4.92
CA GLN A 447 1.02 -15.60 3.58
C GLN A 447 1.86 -16.87 3.41
N PHE A 448 2.07 -17.61 4.50
CA PHE A 448 3.00 -18.74 4.51
C PHE A 448 2.60 -19.84 3.53
N ASP A 449 1.30 -20.05 3.29
CA ASP A 449 0.75 -21.12 2.43
C ASP A 449 1.30 -22.52 2.79
N GLY A 450 1.42 -22.80 4.09
CA GLY A 450 2.00 -24.04 4.59
C GLY A 450 1.04 -25.23 4.44
N GLY A 451 1.48 -26.23 3.68
CA GLY A 451 0.80 -27.48 3.41
C GLY A 451 1.05 -28.57 4.45
N PRO A 452 0.88 -29.85 4.06
CA PRO A 452 0.84 -30.97 5.00
C PRO A 452 2.13 -31.19 5.80
N VAL A 453 3.30 -31.03 5.16
CA VAL A 453 4.60 -31.27 5.81
C VAL A 453 4.87 -30.19 6.84
N ILE A 454 4.58 -28.93 6.50
CA ILE A 454 4.62 -27.82 7.45
C ILE A 454 3.63 -28.00 8.60
N ALA A 455 2.44 -28.53 8.34
CA ALA A 455 1.46 -28.78 9.39
C ALA A 455 2.03 -29.74 10.45
N ILE A 456 2.78 -30.77 10.01
CA ILE A 456 3.51 -31.68 10.89
C ILE A 456 4.65 -30.94 11.61
N PHE A 457 5.48 -30.17 10.89
CA PHE A 457 6.57 -29.40 11.49
C PHE A 457 6.09 -28.39 12.56
N LYS A 458 4.89 -27.80 12.40
CA LYS A 458 4.32 -26.91 13.43
C LYS A 458 4.03 -27.62 14.75
N VAL A 459 3.80 -28.92 14.73
CA VAL A 459 3.61 -29.74 15.93
C VAL A 459 4.96 -30.07 16.58
N ILE A 460 5.99 -30.30 15.77
CA ILE A 460 7.33 -30.72 16.24
C ILE A 460 8.19 -29.54 16.69
N LEU A 461 8.10 -28.39 16.02
CA LEU A 461 8.97 -27.25 16.29
C LEU A 461 8.50 -26.49 17.55
N PRO A 462 9.40 -26.29 18.55
CA PRO A 462 9.05 -25.58 19.78
C PRO A 462 8.44 -24.20 19.50
N THR A 463 7.46 -23.80 20.30
CA THR A 463 6.78 -22.50 20.21
C THR A 463 7.78 -21.35 20.28
N ALA A 464 8.75 -21.42 21.21
CA ALA A 464 9.81 -20.42 21.37
C ALA A 464 10.63 -20.21 20.07
N THR A 465 10.95 -21.28 19.35
CA THR A 465 11.68 -21.20 18.08
C THR A 465 10.84 -20.54 16.99
N ARG A 466 9.55 -20.90 16.91
CA ARG A 466 8.61 -20.28 15.96
C ARG A 466 8.46 -18.79 16.24
N GLU A 467 8.28 -18.40 17.49
CA GLU A 467 8.20 -17.00 17.89
C GLU A 467 9.49 -16.24 17.54
N ARG A 468 10.67 -16.83 17.77
CA ARG A 468 11.94 -16.19 17.42
C ARG A 468 12.05 -15.87 15.92
N ILE A 469 11.55 -16.75 15.04
CA ILE A 469 11.54 -16.53 13.60
C ILE A 469 10.56 -15.41 13.22
N TRP A 470 9.32 -15.50 13.69
CA TRP A 470 8.25 -14.56 13.32
C TRP A 470 8.37 -13.17 13.99
N LEU A 471 9.25 -13.05 15.00
CA LEU A 471 9.56 -11.80 15.69
C LEU A 471 10.96 -11.27 15.32
N ALA A 472 11.65 -11.86 14.34
CA ALA A 472 12.93 -11.35 13.86
C ALA A 472 12.77 -10.00 13.12
N PRO A 473 13.74 -9.07 13.17
CA PRO A 473 13.67 -7.82 12.42
C PRO A 473 13.51 -7.99 10.91
N SER A 474 14.09 -9.07 10.37
CA SER A 474 14.06 -9.45 8.96
C SER A 474 12.83 -10.29 8.56
N VAL A 475 11.81 -10.40 9.40
CA VAL A 475 10.62 -11.25 9.14
C VAL A 475 9.95 -10.95 7.80
N TRP A 476 10.02 -9.69 7.33
CA TRP A 476 9.50 -9.25 6.03
C TRP A 476 10.08 -10.01 4.82
N ALA A 477 11.27 -10.59 4.95
CA ALA A 477 11.91 -11.32 3.85
C ALA A 477 11.38 -12.75 3.71
N ILE A 478 10.74 -13.31 4.76
CA ILE A 478 10.40 -14.73 4.83
C ILE A 478 9.46 -15.16 3.69
N PRO A 479 8.30 -14.51 3.44
CA PRO A 479 7.42 -14.95 2.36
C PRO A 479 8.13 -14.90 0.99
N ALA A 480 8.86 -13.81 0.72
CA ALA A 480 9.60 -13.64 -0.53
C ALA A 480 10.70 -14.71 -0.73
N LEU A 481 11.46 -15.07 0.31
CA LEU A 481 12.48 -16.11 0.23
C LEU A 481 11.87 -17.50 -0.03
N ILE A 482 10.72 -17.80 0.58
CA ILE A 482 10.00 -19.05 0.31
C ILE A 482 9.54 -19.09 -1.14
N ARG A 483 9.03 -17.99 -1.69
CA ARG A 483 8.63 -17.93 -3.10
C ARG A 483 9.83 -18.02 -4.05
N LEU A 484 10.93 -17.36 -3.72
CA LEU A 484 12.16 -17.47 -4.48
C LEU A 484 12.64 -18.92 -4.52
N PHE A 485 12.54 -19.65 -3.40
CA PHE A 485 12.86 -21.07 -3.35
C PHE A 485 11.88 -21.94 -4.15
N GLU A 486 10.57 -21.85 -3.88
CA GLU A 486 9.53 -22.67 -4.52
C GLU A 486 9.53 -22.50 -6.05
N LEU A 487 9.52 -21.25 -6.51
CA LEU A 487 9.45 -20.94 -7.94
C LEU A 487 10.83 -21.06 -8.61
N GLY A 488 11.89 -20.70 -7.89
CA GLY A 488 13.27 -20.81 -8.37
C GLY A 488 13.72 -22.26 -8.52
N LEU A 489 13.24 -23.19 -7.68
CA LEU A 489 13.52 -24.61 -7.81
C LEU A 489 12.96 -25.16 -9.12
N VAL A 490 11.68 -24.93 -9.41
CA VAL A 490 11.05 -25.36 -10.68
C VAL A 490 11.82 -24.78 -11.87
N THR A 491 12.16 -23.49 -11.77
CA THR A 491 12.91 -22.78 -12.82
C THR A 491 14.29 -23.39 -13.02
N ALA A 492 15.04 -23.67 -11.95
CA ALA A 492 16.37 -24.26 -12.02
C ALA A 492 16.32 -25.68 -12.61
N LEU A 493 15.39 -26.52 -12.14
CA LEU A 493 15.20 -27.88 -12.64
C LEU A 493 14.98 -27.91 -14.16
N VAL A 494 14.13 -27.00 -14.65
CA VAL A 494 13.76 -26.93 -16.06
C VAL A 494 14.87 -26.30 -16.89
N LEU A 495 15.45 -25.17 -16.48
CA LEU A 495 16.46 -24.49 -17.29
C LEU A 495 17.79 -25.25 -17.38
N VAL A 496 18.18 -25.97 -16.34
CA VAL A 496 19.46 -26.70 -16.32
C VAL A 496 19.33 -28.11 -16.89
N TRP A 497 18.25 -28.83 -16.56
CA TRP A 497 18.14 -30.26 -16.93
C TRP A 497 17.08 -30.56 -17.98
N GLN A 498 15.99 -29.79 -18.08
CA GLN A 498 14.85 -30.10 -18.96
C GLN A 498 14.32 -28.87 -19.74
N PRO A 499 15.16 -28.20 -20.55
CA PRO A 499 14.82 -26.90 -21.14
C PRO A 499 13.62 -26.95 -22.08
N THR A 500 13.33 -28.12 -22.68
CA THR A 500 12.15 -28.34 -23.52
C THR A 500 10.82 -28.16 -22.78
N LEU A 501 10.83 -28.21 -21.44
CA LEU A 501 9.65 -28.04 -20.59
C LEU A 501 9.43 -26.60 -20.10
N VAL A 502 10.20 -25.62 -20.59
CA VAL A 502 10.16 -24.22 -20.13
C VAL A 502 8.77 -23.58 -20.20
N VAL A 503 7.97 -23.91 -21.21
CA VAL A 503 6.60 -23.39 -21.36
C VAL A 503 5.67 -23.96 -20.30
N PHE A 504 5.78 -25.26 -19.98
CA PHE A 504 5.01 -25.89 -18.90
C PHE A 504 5.39 -25.31 -17.54
N ALA A 505 6.69 -25.10 -17.32
CA ALA A 505 7.21 -24.46 -16.12
C ALA A 505 6.69 -23.03 -15.97
N PHE A 506 6.63 -22.27 -17.07
CA PHE A 506 6.06 -20.93 -17.09
C PHE A 506 4.61 -20.93 -16.59
N TRP A 507 3.75 -21.79 -17.16
CA TRP A 507 2.35 -21.80 -16.74
C TRP A 507 2.14 -22.32 -15.32
N TRP A 508 2.92 -23.31 -14.89
CA TRP A 508 2.94 -23.76 -13.49
C TRP A 508 3.31 -22.61 -12.54
N VAL A 509 4.42 -21.92 -12.81
CA VAL A 509 4.89 -20.81 -11.98
C VAL A 509 3.89 -19.65 -12.01
N ALA A 510 3.28 -19.33 -13.14
CA ALA A 510 2.29 -18.26 -13.27
C ALA A 510 1.07 -18.50 -12.37
N VAL A 511 0.55 -19.73 -12.37
CA VAL A 511 -0.62 -20.12 -11.59
C VAL A 511 -0.32 -20.17 -10.09
N VAL A 512 0.83 -20.72 -9.70
CA VAL A 512 1.27 -20.73 -8.28
C VAL A 512 1.52 -19.29 -7.82
N THR A 513 2.10 -18.45 -8.67
CA THR A 513 2.33 -17.04 -8.38
C THR A 513 1.00 -16.29 -8.18
N PHE A 514 0.00 -16.52 -9.04
CA PHE A 514 -1.33 -15.93 -8.88
C PHE A 514 -1.95 -16.27 -7.51
N HIS A 515 -1.90 -17.55 -7.11
CA HIS A 515 -2.33 -17.97 -5.76
C HIS A 515 -1.64 -17.19 -4.66
N HIS A 516 -0.32 -17.02 -4.77
CA HIS A 516 0.45 -16.31 -3.76
C HIS A 516 0.13 -14.81 -3.68
N TYR A 517 -0.22 -14.17 -4.81
CA TYR A 517 -0.78 -12.82 -4.79
C TYR A 517 -2.17 -12.79 -4.17
N ASP A 518 -3.05 -13.75 -4.49
CA ASP A 518 -4.36 -13.86 -3.86
C ASP A 518 -4.23 -13.94 -2.33
N VAL A 519 -3.38 -14.84 -1.83
CA VAL A 519 -3.09 -14.98 -0.40
C VAL A 519 -2.51 -13.68 0.19
N LEU A 520 -1.53 -13.05 -0.47
CA LEU A 520 -0.95 -11.77 -0.03
C LEU A 520 -2.03 -10.70 0.13
N TYR A 521 -2.87 -10.47 -0.88
CA TYR A 521 -3.88 -9.41 -0.83
C TYR A 521 -5.00 -9.69 0.18
N ARG A 522 -5.41 -10.95 0.34
CA ARG A 522 -6.30 -11.33 1.45
C ARG A 522 -5.67 -11.01 2.80
N ALA A 523 -4.40 -11.38 3.00
CA ALA A 523 -3.66 -11.12 4.24
C ALA A 523 -3.53 -9.62 4.52
N LEU A 524 -3.21 -8.81 3.51
CA LEU A 524 -3.14 -7.35 3.59
C LEU A 524 -4.48 -6.70 3.99
N GLN A 525 -5.59 -7.38 3.72
CA GLN A 525 -6.94 -6.97 4.09
C GLN A 525 -7.44 -7.61 5.39
N GLY A 526 -6.58 -8.36 6.09
CA GLY A 526 -6.89 -8.99 7.37
C GLY A 526 -7.54 -10.38 7.27
N TYR A 527 -7.73 -10.91 6.06
CA TYR A 527 -8.31 -12.23 5.83
C TYR A 527 -7.23 -13.31 5.75
N ALA A 528 -7.60 -14.55 6.07
CA ALA A 528 -6.77 -15.72 5.85
C ALA A 528 -7.34 -16.57 4.73
N THR A 529 -6.47 -17.24 3.98
CA THR A 529 -6.87 -18.22 2.98
C THR A 529 -7.54 -19.41 3.67
N PRO A 530 -8.68 -19.92 3.15
CA PRO A 530 -9.33 -21.10 3.71
C PRO A 530 -8.38 -22.30 3.72
N ARG A 531 -8.37 -23.08 4.80
CA ARG A 531 -7.48 -24.25 4.91
C ARG A 531 -7.71 -25.26 3.79
N TRP A 532 -8.95 -25.51 3.39
CA TRP A 532 -9.26 -26.45 2.31
C TRP A 532 -8.56 -26.07 0.99
N LEU A 533 -8.41 -24.76 0.72
CA LEU A 533 -7.77 -24.28 -0.51
C LEU A 533 -6.26 -24.54 -0.47
N THR A 534 -5.61 -24.27 0.67
CA THR A 534 -4.19 -24.61 0.87
C THR A 534 -3.95 -26.12 0.78
N TRP A 535 -4.83 -26.95 1.34
CA TRP A 535 -4.68 -28.41 1.33
C TRP A 535 -4.90 -29.01 -0.05
N LEU A 536 -5.95 -28.60 -0.78
CA LEU A 536 -6.15 -29.02 -2.19
C LEU A 536 -5.03 -28.52 -3.09
N GLY A 537 -4.47 -27.34 -2.80
CA GLY A 537 -3.30 -26.79 -3.46
C GLY A 537 -1.98 -27.36 -2.96
N LEU A 538 -1.98 -28.34 -2.05
CA LEU A 538 -0.83 -29.00 -1.40
C LEU A 538 0.10 -28.09 -0.57
N GLY A 539 -0.20 -26.79 -0.45
CA GLY A 539 0.72 -25.78 0.07
C GLY A 539 2.04 -25.71 -0.71
N TRP A 540 2.92 -24.78 -0.34
CA TRP A 540 4.19 -24.61 -1.08
C TRP A 540 5.14 -25.79 -0.92
N ASP A 541 5.17 -26.43 0.26
CA ASP A 541 5.97 -27.60 0.60
C ASP A 541 5.50 -28.84 -0.16
N GLY A 542 4.20 -29.14 -0.18
CA GLY A 542 3.68 -30.29 -0.89
C GLY A 542 3.84 -30.16 -2.42
N ARG A 543 3.62 -28.96 -2.98
CA ARG A 543 3.90 -28.68 -4.40
C ARG A 543 5.38 -28.85 -4.74
N THR A 544 6.27 -28.36 -3.90
CA THR A 544 7.73 -28.49 -4.08
C THR A 544 8.14 -29.97 -4.09
N ILE A 545 7.63 -30.76 -3.14
CA ILE A 545 7.92 -32.21 -3.07
C ILE A 545 7.36 -32.93 -4.29
N LEU A 546 6.13 -32.62 -4.70
CA LEU A 546 5.52 -33.20 -5.91
C LEU A 546 6.39 -32.98 -7.15
N VAL A 547 6.85 -31.75 -7.36
CA VAL A 547 7.75 -31.37 -8.47
C VAL A 547 9.06 -32.16 -8.40
N LEU A 548 9.69 -32.25 -7.22
CA LEU A 548 10.95 -32.99 -7.04
C LEU A 548 10.79 -34.48 -7.31
N VAL A 549 9.75 -35.10 -6.75
CA VAL A 549 9.46 -36.52 -6.98
C VAL A 549 9.21 -36.78 -8.46
N ALA A 550 8.37 -35.95 -9.10
CA ALA A 550 8.10 -36.08 -10.53
C ALA A 550 9.36 -35.93 -11.39
N PHE A 551 10.26 -35.03 -11.03
CA PHE A 551 11.56 -34.85 -11.70
C PHE A 551 12.40 -36.13 -11.68
N PHE A 552 12.52 -36.79 -10.52
CA PHE A 552 13.29 -38.03 -10.38
C PHE A 552 12.61 -39.27 -10.99
N LEU A 553 11.29 -39.25 -11.14
CA LEU A 553 10.55 -40.34 -11.81
C LEU A 553 10.66 -40.30 -13.34
N GLY A 554 11.15 -39.21 -13.92
CA GLY A 554 11.51 -39.10 -15.33
C GLY A 554 10.78 -37.98 -16.08
N VAL A 555 11.32 -37.63 -17.26
CA VAL A 555 10.94 -36.43 -18.02
C VAL A 555 9.45 -36.38 -18.38
N SER A 556 8.87 -37.52 -18.78
CA SER A 556 7.45 -37.59 -19.15
C SER A 556 6.53 -37.30 -17.96
N ILE A 557 6.84 -37.89 -16.80
CA ILE A 557 6.08 -37.68 -15.56
C ILE A 557 6.27 -36.24 -15.08
N PHE A 558 7.48 -35.71 -15.14
CA PHE A 558 7.78 -34.32 -14.79
C PHE A 558 7.01 -33.32 -15.66
N GLY A 559 7.07 -33.47 -16.98
CA GLY A 559 6.32 -32.62 -17.92
C GLY A 559 4.81 -32.70 -17.71
N SER A 560 4.27 -33.92 -17.53
CA SER A 560 2.85 -34.12 -17.25
C SER A 560 2.43 -33.48 -15.93
N THR A 561 3.28 -33.56 -14.90
CA THR A 561 3.04 -32.94 -13.59
C THR A 561 2.96 -31.42 -13.71
N LEU A 562 3.89 -30.80 -14.42
CA LEU A 562 3.86 -29.35 -14.65
C LEU A 562 2.64 -28.92 -15.48
N GLY A 563 2.34 -29.64 -16.57
CA GLY A 563 1.23 -29.32 -17.46
C GLY A 563 -0.16 -29.52 -16.84
N ILE A 564 -0.45 -30.72 -16.34
CA ILE A 564 -1.72 -31.03 -15.65
C ILE A 564 -1.84 -30.17 -14.40
N GLY A 565 -0.75 -30.04 -13.65
CA GLY A 565 -0.68 -29.22 -12.45
C GLY A 565 -0.99 -27.75 -12.70
N ALA A 566 -0.50 -27.16 -13.79
CA ALA A 566 -0.86 -25.80 -14.19
C ALA A 566 -2.36 -25.69 -14.49
N GLY A 567 -2.94 -26.66 -15.20
CA GLY A 567 -4.39 -26.69 -15.49
C GLY A 567 -5.25 -26.80 -14.22
N VAL A 568 -4.91 -27.74 -13.33
CA VAL A 568 -5.60 -27.93 -12.04
C VAL A 568 -5.46 -26.69 -11.17
N GLY A 569 -4.25 -26.12 -11.09
CA GLY A 569 -4.01 -24.90 -10.34
C GLY A 569 -4.77 -23.70 -10.92
N ALA A 570 -4.91 -23.59 -12.24
CA ALA A 570 -5.68 -22.51 -12.85
C ALA A 570 -7.16 -22.61 -12.45
N LEU A 571 -7.74 -23.82 -12.48
CA LEU A 571 -9.09 -24.05 -11.98
C LEU A 571 -9.20 -23.70 -10.48
N LEU A 572 -8.29 -24.22 -9.65
CA LEU A 572 -8.37 -24.06 -8.20
C LEU A 572 -8.09 -22.62 -7.73
N PHE A 573 -6.98 -22.04 -8.17
CA PHE A 573 -6.49 -20.75 -7.68
C PHE A 573 -7.08 -19.57 -8.44
N VAL A 574 -7.31 -19.69 -9.75
CA VAL A 574 -7.86 -18.56 -10.53
C VAL A 574 -9.38 -18.58 -10.51
N VAL A 575 -10.02 -19.73 -10.72
CA VAL A 575 -11.49 -19.79 -10.81
C VAL A 575 -12.13 -19.95 -9.43
N VAL A 576 -11.82 -21.04 -8.73
CA VAL A 576 -12.50 -21.41 -7.48
C VAL A 576 -12.17 -20.43 -6.36
N ALA A 577 -10.89 -20.08 -6.16
CA ALA A 577 -10.50 -19.14 -5.09
C ALA A 577 -11.06 -17.73 -5.32
N SER A 578 -11.05 -17.23 -6.56
CA SER A 578 -11.66 -15.94 -6.91
C SER A 578 -13.17 -15.95 -6.71
N GLY A 579 -13.86 -17.03 -7.12
CA GLY A 579 -15.28 -17.22 -6.86
C GLY A 579 -15.61 -17.22 -5.36
N HIS A 580 -14.83 -17.95 -4.57
CA HIS A 580 -14.95 -17.94 -3.11
C HIS A 580 -14.75 -16.53 -2.52
N TRP A 581 -13.78 -15.76 -3.03
CA TRP A 581 -13.55 -14.39 -2.59
C TRP A 581 -14.72 -13.45 -2.89
N LEU A 582 -15.26 -13.52 -4.10
CA LEU A 582 -16.43 -12.74 -4.51
C LEU A 582 -17.62 -13.00 -3.58
N VAL A 583 -17.89 -14.27 -3.26
CA VAL A 583 -18.97 -14.66 -2.35
C VAL A 583 -18.73 -14.14 -0.94
N THR A 584 -17.50 -14.22 -0.42
CA THR A 584 -17.18 -13.73 0.93
C THR A 584 -17.34 -12.22 1.05
N GLN A 585 -16.93 -11.45 0.04
CA GLN A 585 -17.10 -10.00 0.04
C GLN A 585 -18.57 -9.56 -0.10
N ASN A 586 -19.37 -10.29 -0.88
CA ASN A 586 -20.82 -10.03 -0.99
C ASN A 586 -21.55 -10.27 0.34
N ARG A 587 -21.18 -11.33 1.09
CA ARG A 587 -21.75 -11.58 2.42
C ARG A 587 -21.32 -10.52 3.44
N ALA A 588 -20.06 -10.10 3.41
CA ALA A 588 -19.57 -9.06 4.32
C ALA A 588 -20.23 -7.69 4.07
N THR A 589 -20.63 -7.41 2.83
CA THR A 589 -21.34 -6.17 2.48
C THR A 589 -22.82 -6.23 2.84
N SER A 590 -23.48 -7.39 2.74
CA SER A 590 -24.88 -7.55 3.19
C SER A 590 -25.00 -7.40 4.71
N THR A 591 -24.16 -8.09 5.49
CA THR A 591 -24.19 -8.01 6.96
C THR A 591 -23.91 -6.60 7.47
N ARG A 592 -23.04 -5.84 6.79
CA ARG A 592 -22.81 -4.42 7.11
C ARG A 592 -24.01 -3.53 6.80
N LYS A 593 -24.77 -3.81 5.73
CA LYS A 593 -25.99 -3.06 5.41
C LYS A 593 -27.10 -3.35 6.41
N ASP A 594 -27.19 -4.59 6.88
CA ASP A 594 -28.20 -5.01 7.85
C ASP A 594 -27.89 -4.46 9.25
N ALA A 595 -26.62 -4.29 9.63
CA ALA A 595 -26.21 -3.65 10.89
C ALA A 595 -26.32 -2.11 10.89
N ALA A 596 -26.50 -1.49 9.71
CA ALA A 596 -26.62 -0.05 9.55
C ALA A 596 -28.09 0.42 9.40
N LYS A 597 -29.03 -0.52 9.29
CA LYS A 597 -30.47 -0.30 9.35
C LYS A 597 -30.96 -0.61 10.76
#